data_AF-A0A8S1B810-F1
#
_entry.id   AF-A0A8S1B810-F1
#
_cell.length_a   1.000
_cell.length_b   1.000
_cell.length_c   1.000
_cell.angle_alpha   90.00
_cell.angle_beta   90.00
_cell.angle_gamma   90.00
#
_symmetry.space_group_name_H-M   'P 1'
#
loop_
_entity.id
_entity.type
_entity.pdbx_description
1 polymer ?
#
loop_
_entity_poly.entity_id
_entity_poly.type
_entity_poly.pdbx_seq_one_letter_code
_entity_poly.pdbx_strand_id
1 'polypeptide(L)'
;MVRVNVSEGLLEGEVVQNEYGGTFYSFKGIPYAQPPVGNLRFKAPQPAKPWVGVRDAKQFGSKCIQIDMMTKALQGSEDCLYLNVYTPNNQPIESLVAVSTPILLSEKDSTVMYLSVVEEKNIDENEKYFAGDYGSVHDGVEIMAGYTSDEGLITLGSTEIVKTKLEMARNYLELFSPQLLSFNLTPNQKLDFGRKIRKYYFKDSSNISDGWEQLSNFYSIDMFVHGVVNFAKLCAKKEKVYLYKFSCKSERNMFAHLLNLTDIIKDKPVTCHADDIFYLFNANLLPNKVDKKSDTFQLMERVIKLWTNFAKYGNPTPDESLGVKWANYTVEKQDYLDIGNKFVPGTAPNADEVKLWDAIFEESGYKLY
;
A
#
# COMPACT_ATOMS: atom_id res chain seq x y z
N MET A 1 15.49 0.87 -30.29
CA MET A 1 15.43 2.29 -29.87
C MET A 1 14.09 2.84 -30.30
N VAL A 2 13.44 3.64 -29.46
CA VAL A 2 12.11 4.21 -29.71
C VAL A 2 12.11 5.68 -29.29
N ARG A 3 11.42 6.56 -30.01
CA ARG A 3 11.39 8.00 -29.71
C ARG A 3 9.96 8.50 -29.57
N VAL A 4 9.75 9.46 -28.67
CA VAL A 4 8.45 10.12 -28.42
C VAL A 4 8.68 11.60 -28.13
N ASN A 5 7.80 12.45 -28.63
CA ASN A 5 7.85 13.88 -28.35
C ASN A 5 6.88 14.22 -27.22
N VAL A 6 7.38 14.84 -26.15
CA VAL A 6 6.57 15.36 -25.02
C VAL A 6 6.63 16.89 -25.01
N SER A 7 5.89 17.55 -24.11
CA SER A 7 5.85 19.01 -24.01
C SER A 7 7.23 19.64 -23.79
N GLU A 8 8.10 18.98 -23.03
CA GLU A 8 9.44 19.48 -22.70
C GLU A 8 10.51 19.13 -23.75
N GLY A 9 10.24 18.22 -24.69
CA GLY A 9 11.16 17.87 -25.78
C GLY A 9 11.10 16.41 -26.25
N LEU A 10 12.09 16.02 -27.06
CA LEU A 10 12.17 14.67 -27.62
C LEU A 10 12.87 13.70 -26.65
N LEU A 11 12.23 12.55 -26.39
CA LEU A 11 12.76 11.45 -25.58
C LEU A 11 13.20 10.30 -26.47
N GLU A 12 14.25 9.58 -26.04
CA GLU A 12 14.68 8.31 -26.61
C GLU A 12 14.68 7.22 -25.55
N GLY A 13 13.75 6.27 -25.70
CA GLY A 13 13.64 5.09 -24.84
C GLY A 13 14.14 3.82 -25.52
N GLU A 14 13.78 2.69 -24.93
CA GLU A 14 14.20 1.36 -25.37
C GLU A 14 13.03 0.38 -25.51
N VAL A 15 13.29 -0.70 -26.28
CA VAL A 15 12.42 -1.87 -26.34
C VAL A 15 13.04 -2.89 -25.40
N VAL A 16 12.32 -3.26 -24.34
CA VAL A 16 12.78 -4.19 -23.33
C VAL A 16 12.09 -5.54 -23.50
N GLN A 17 12.86 -6.63 -23.48
CA GLN A 17 12.32 -7.97 -23.40
C GLN A 17 12.04 -8.31 -21.93
N ASN A 18 10.81 -8.73 -21.63
CA ASN A 18 10.48 -9.22 -20.30
C ASN A 18 10.97 -10.66 -20.13
N GLU A 19 11.07 -11.09 -18.87
CA GLU A 19 11.58 -12.41 -18.50
C GLU A 19 10.71 -13.56 -19.05
N TYR A 20 9.49 -13.27 -19.48
CA TYR A 20 8.50 -14.20 -20.00
C TYR A 20 8.40 -14.19 -21.54
N GLY A 21 9.31 -13.52 -22.26
CA GLY A 21 9.39 -13.53 -23.72
C GLY A 21 8.51 -12.51 -24.45
N GLY A 22 7.82 -11.63 -23.73
CA GLY A 22 7.15 -10.45 -24.29
C GLY A 22 8.10 -9.27 -24.44
N THR A 23 7.70 -8.23 -25.17
CA THR A 23 8.45 -6.97 -25.26
C THR A 23 7.54 -5.77 -24.97
N PHE A 24 8.13 -4.70 -24.42
CA PHE A 24 7.44 -3.45 -24.09
C PHE A 24 8.36 -2.26 -24.32
N TYR A 25 7.78 -1.07 -24.53
CA TYR A 25 8.54 0.17 -24.58
C TYR A 25 8.79 0.68 -23.16
N SER A 26 10.01 1.14 -22.89
CA SER A 26 10.41 1.72 -21.61
C SER A 26 11.04 3.09 -21.82
N PHE A 27 10.54 4.06 -21.06
CA PHE A 27 11.12 5.39 -20.92
C PHE A 27 11.31 5.67 -19.43
N LYS A 28 12.55 5.95 -19.01
CA LYS A 28 12.95 6.09 -17.60
C LYS A 28 13.61 7.44 -17.37
N GLY A 29 13.57 7.92 -16.12
CA GLY A 29 14.26 9.15 -15.74
C GLY A 29 13.71 10.40 -16.43
N ILE A 30 12.40 10.43 -16.70
CA ILE A 30 11.74 11.58 -17.34
C ILE A 30 11.47 12.63 -16.25
N PRO A 31 12.04 13.84 -16.33
CA PRO A 31 11.79 14.88 -15.33
C PRO A 31 10.36 15.41 -15.48
N TYR A 32 9.59 15.39 -14.39
CA TYR A 32 8.25 16.00 -14.37
C TYR A 32 8.23 17.35 -13.63
N ALA A 33 9.30 17.66 -12.90
CA ALA A 33 9.49 18.93 -12.22
C ALA A 33 10.96 19.35 -12.24
N GLN A 34 11.24 20.62 -11.95
CA GLN A 34 12.59 21.09 -11.68
C GLN A 34 13.18 20.42 -10.43
N PRO A 35 14.50 20.17 -10.40
CA PRO A 35 15.15 19.61 -9.21
C PRO A 35 14.89 20.50 -7.97
N PRO A 36 14.38 19.96 -6.86
CA PRO A 36 14.05 20.71 -5.65
C PRO A 36 15.31 21.02 -4.81
N VAL A 37 16.34 21.59 -5.45
CA VAL A 37 17.64 21.90 -4.85
C VAL A 37 17.81 23.39 -4.57
N GLY A 38 18.70 23.73 -3.64
CA GLY A 38 19.01 25.13 -3.31
C GLY A 38 17.76 25.90 -2.88
N ASN A 39 17.42 26.97 -3.61
CA ASN A 39 16.28 27.83 -3.30
C ASN A 39 14.91 27.17 -3.55
N LEU A 40 14.87 25.98 -4.18
CA LEU A 40 13.65 25.18 -4.39
C LEU A 40 13.43 24.11 -3.32
N ARG A 41 14.40 23.89 -2.42
CA ARG A 41 14.25 22.93 -1.33
C ARG A 41 13.08 23.34 -0.42
N PHE A 42 12.23 22.38 -0.07
CA PHE A 42 11.01 22.56 0.75
C PHE A 42 9.91 23.44 0.13
N LYS A 43 9.97 23.72 -1.18
CA LYS A 43 8.93 24.44 -1.91
C LYS A 43 8.10 23.50 -2.77
N ALA A 44 6.92 23.95 -3.20
CA ALA A 44 6.13 23.23 -4.20
C ALA A 44 6.96 22.97 -5.48
N PRO A 45 6.78 21.81 -6.12
CA PRO A 45 7.49 21.47 -7.34
C PRO A 45 7.18 22.48 -8.45
N GLN A 46 8.21 22.95 -9.15
CA GLN A 46 8.07 23.83 -10.30
C GLN A 46 8.09 23.01 -11.60
N PRO A 47 7.38 23.41 -12.67
CA PRO A 47 7.36 22.66 -13.93
C PRO A 47 8.77 22.40 -14.47
N ALA A 48 8.97 21.22 -15.08
CA ALA A 48 10.23 20.85 -15.71
C ALA A 48 10.59 21.83 -16.83
N LYS A 49 11.89 22.13 -16.98
CA LYS A 49 12.37 22.99 -18.07
C LYS A 49 12.48 22.17 -19.36
N PRO A 50 12.10 22.75 -20.52
CA PRO A 50 12.33 22.12 -21.81
C PRO A 50 13.82 21.86 -22.07
N TRP A 51 14.13 20.86 -22.87
CA TRP A 51 15.49 20.55 -23.33
C TRP A 51 15.60 20.63 -24.85
N VAL A 52 16.82 20.91 -25.33
CA VAL A 52 17.14 20.92 -26.76
C VAL A 52 17.73 19.56 -27.15
N GLY A 53 17.31 19.04 -28.31
CA GLY A 53 17.80 17.77 -28.84
C GLY A 53 17.06 16.57 -28.28
N VAL A 54 17.75 15.43 -28.20
CA VAL A 54 17.17 14.15 -27.77
C VAL A 54 17.67 13.83 -26.36
N ARG A 55 16.75 13.66 -25.42
CA ARG A 55 17.07 13.22 -24.06
C ARG A 55 17.07 11.70 -23.98
N ASP A 56 18.14 11.13 -23.42
CA ASP A 56 18.24 9.71 -23.14
C ASP A 56 17.29 9.34 -21.97
N ALA A 57 16.32 8.48 -22.25
CA ALA A 57 15.35 7.95 -21.30
C ALA A 57 15.49 6.43 -21.13
N LYS A 58 16.71 5.89 -21.22
CA LYS A 58 17.01 4.46 -21.01
C LYS A 58 17.53 4.16 -19.60
N GLN A 59 17.84 5.19 -18.81
CA GLN A 59 18.36 5.05 -17.45
C GLN A 59 17.38 5.60 -16.42
N PHE A 60 17.34 4.98 -15.23
CA PHE A 60 16.55 5.50 -14.12
C PHE A 60 17.11 6.83 -13.62
N GLY A 61 16.20 7.73 -13.22
CA GLY A 61 16.56 8.89 -12.40
C GLY A 61 16.95 8.46 -10.97
N SER A 62 17.48 9.40 -10.19
CA SER A 62 17.83 9.13 -8.80
C SER A 62 16.57 8.93 -7.94
N LYS A 63 16.64 8.02 -6.97
CA LYS A 63 15.64 7.96 -5.88
C LYS A 63 15.73 9.22 -5.02
N CYS A 64 14.63 9.64 -4.41
CA CYS A 64 14.67 10.68 -3.39
C CYS A 64 15.46 10.20 -2.17
N ILE A 65 16.10 11.15 -1.47
CA ILE A 65 16.93 10.89 -0.30
C ILE A 65 16.12 10.10 0.73
N GLN A 66 16.59 8.90 1.06
CA GLN A 66 15.98 8.00 2.03
C GLN A 66 17.02 7.05 2.63
N ILE A 67 16.69 6.48 3.79
CA ILE A 67 17.46 5.37 4.35
C ILE A 67 16.94 4.09 3.70
N ASP A 68 17.78 3.39 2.96
CA ASP A 68 17.40 2.15 2.31
C ASP A 68 17.12 1.06 3.35
N MET A 69 15.94 0.43 3.25
CA MET A 69 15.45 -0.50 4.27
C MET A 69 16.36 -1.72 4.43
N MET A 70 17.02 -2.18 3.36
CA MET A 70 17.85 -3.40 3.36
C MET A 70 19.28 -3.11 3.80
N THR A 71 19.91 -2.11 3.17
CA THR A 71 21.32 -1.76 3.42
C THR A 71 21.51 -0.86 4.63
N LYS A 72 20.43 -0.24 5.14
CA LYS A 72 20.44 0.78 6.20
C LYS A 72 21.28 2.01 5.87
N ALA A 73 21.72 2.15 4.63
CA ALA A 73 22.54 3.27 4.17
C ALA A 73 21.66 4.42 3.68
N LEU A 74 22.14 5.65 3.87
CA LEU A 74 21.57 6.83 3.22
C LEU A 74 21.82 6.73 1.72
N GLN A 75 20.76 6.81 0.91
CA GLN A 75 20.83 6.75 -0.55
C GLN A 75 19.95 7.82 -1.18
N GLY A 76 20.19 8.13 -2.45
CA GLY A 76 19.37 9.03 -3.26
C GLY A 76 19.98 10.40 -3.49
N SER A 77 19.20 11.27 -4.11
CA SER A 77 19.53 12.66 -4.44
C SER A 77 18.30 13.54 -4.21
N GLU A 78 18.49 14.83 -3.96
CA GLU A 78 17.38 15.79 -3.99
C GLU A 78 16.85 15.99 -5.41
N ASP A 79 17.71 15.87 -6.42
CA ASP A 79 17.29 15.77 -7.81
C ASP A 79 16.70 14.37 -8.06
N CYS A 80 15.43 14.19 -7.70
CA CYS A 80 14.72 12.90 -7.75
C CYS A 80 13.30 12.96 -8.35
N LEU A 81 12.85 14.13 -8.84
CA LEU A 81 11.50 14.30 -9.38
C LEU A 81 11.39 13.78 -10.82
N TYR A 82 11.50 12.46 -10.93
CA TYR A 82 11.47 11.69 -12.17
C TYR A 82 10.33 10.67 -12.18
N LEU A 83 9.76 10.44 -13.35
CA LEU A 83 8.81 9.36 -13.59
C LEU A 83 9.35 8.38 -14.64
N ASN A 84 8.75 7.19 -14.67
CA ASN A 84 9.05 6.15 -15.65
C ASN A 84 7.74 5.71 -16.31
N VAL A 85 7.77 5.52 -17.63
CA VAL A 85 6.63 5.09 -18.45
C VAL A 85 6.94 3.74 -19.09
N TYR A 86 6.00 2.81 -18.98
CA TYR A 86 6.08 1.48 -19.55
C TYR A 86 4.78 1.20 -20.32
N THR A 87 4.88 0.73 -21.56
CA THR A 87 3.69 0.36 -22.35
C THR A 87 3.96 -0.88 -23.21
N PRO A 88 2.95 -1.75 -23.44
CA PRO A 88 3.02 -2.78 -24.47
C PRO A 88 3.43 -2.19 -25.83
N ASN A 89 4.16 -2.98 -26.61
CA ASN A 89 4.65 -2.57 -27.94
C ASN A 89 3.54 -2.47 -29.02
N ASN A 90 2.33 -2.94 -28.71
CA ASN A 90 1.17 -2.94 -29.59
C ASN A 90 0.28 -1.69 -29.44
N GLN A 91 0.65 -0.76 -28.57
CA GLN A 91 0.00 0.55 -28.44
C GLN A 91 0.77 1.61 -29.24
N PRO A 92 0.11 2.52 -29.97
CA PRO A 92 0.77 3.67 -30.59
C PRO A 92 1.44 4.52 -29.51
N ILE A 93 2.74 4.80 -29.66
CA ILE A 93 3.50 5.54 -28.63
C ILE A 93 2.98 6.98 -28.51
N GLU A 94 2.43 7.52 -29.58
CA GLU A 94 1.79 8.84 -29.63
C GLU A 94 0.56 8.91 -28.72
N SER A 95 -0.10 7.77 -28.46
CA SER A 95 -1.25 7.72 -27.53
C SER A 95 -0.86 7.86 -26.06
N LEU A 96 0.44 7.78 -25.73
CA LEU A 96 0.94 8.07 -24.39
C LEU A 96 1.02 9.57 -24.10
N VAL A 97 1.04 10.40 -25.15
CA VAL A 97 1.13 11.85 -25.01
C VAL A 97 -0.24 12.38 -24.59
N ALA A 98 -0.27 13.22 -23.55
CA ALA A 98 -1.48 13.79 -22.96
C ALA A 98 -2.41 12.81 -22.21
N VAL A 99 -1.92 11.62 -21.84
CA VAL A 99 -2.62 10.78 -20.87
C VAL A 99 -2.52 11.43 -19.49
N SER A 100 -3.65 11.90 -18.97
CA SER A 100 -3.78 12.26 -17.56
C SER A 100 -3.94 10.97 -16.76
N THR A 101 -2.83 10.40 -16.30
CA THR A 101 -2.90 9.32 -15.32
C THR A 101 -3.05 9.96 -13.93
N PRO A 102 -4.06 9.59 -13.12
CA PRO A 102 -3.97 9.88 -11.70
C PRO A 102 -2.67 9.26 -11.20
N ILE A 103 -1.80 10.08 -10.60
CA ILE A 103 -0.53 9.60 -10.05
C ILE A 103 -0.90 8.56 -8.99
N LEU A 104 -0.55 7.29 -9.25
CA LEU A 104 -0.56 6.25 -8.24
C LEU A 104 0.58 6.59 -7.27
N LEU A 105 0.25 7.29 -6.19
CA LEU A 105 1.21 7.67 -5.18
C LEU A 105 1.69 6.38 -4.48
N SER A 106 2.93 5.98 -4.74
CA SER A 106 3.63 5.01 -3.92
C SER A 106 4.34 5.79 -2.83
N GLU A 107 3.75 5.86 -1.64
CA GLU A 107 4.46 6.32 -0.45
C GLU A 107 5.41 5.20 0.00
N LYS A 108 6.65 5.56 0.35
CA LYS A 108 7.63 4.63 0.93
C LYS A 108 7.95 5.06 2.35
N ASP A 109 7.65 4.17 3.29
CA ASP A 109 7.86 4.35 4.71
C ASP A 109 9.35 4.35 5.10
N SER A 110 9.74 5.34 5.90
CA SER A 110 10.71 5.14 6.98
C SER A 110 10.44 6.17 8.09
N THR A 111 10.12 5.68 9.29
CA THR A 111 9.88 6.40 10.55
C THR A 111 9.02 7.66 10.42
N VAL A 112 7.73 7.45 10.26
CA VAL A 112 6.73 8.50 10.05
C VAL A 112 6.40 9.19 11.39
N MET A 113 6.82 10.45 11.53
CA MET A 113 5.88 11.43 12.08
C MET A 113 4.74 11.49 11.06
N TYR A 114 3.53 11.09 11.46
CA TYR A 114 2.33 11.15 10.61
C TYR A 114 1.96 12.61 10.42
N LEU A 115 2.74 13.30 9.58
CA LEU A 115 2.42 14.63 9.10
C LEU A 115 1.48 14.44 7.91
N SER A 116 0.25 14.01 8.16
CA SER A 116 -0.86 14.41 7.29
C SER A 116 -1.00 15.91 7.48
N VAL A 117 -0.17 16.70 6.79
CA VAL A 117 -0.13 18.16 6.94
C VAL A 117 -1.43 18.70 6.37
N VAL A 118 -2.34 19.10 7.26
CA VAL A 118 -3.42 20.02 6.88
C VAL A 118 -2.78 21.39 6.73
N GLU A 119 -2.90 21.98 5.53
CA GLU A 119 -2.41 23.34 5.30
C GLU A 119 -3.40 24.36 5.89
N GLU A 120 -3.30 24.54 7.22
CA GLU A 120 -4.19 25.42 7.99
C GLU A 120 -4.04 26.91 7.63
N LYS A 121 -2.88 27.31 7.09
CA LYS A 121 -2.59 28.68 6.65
C LYS A 121 -2.26 28.69 5.17
N ASN A 122 -2.76 29.67 4.43
CA ASN A 122 -2.30 29.91 3.07
C ASN A 122 -0.80 30.25 3.13
N ILE A 123 0.05 29.33 2.65
CA ILE A 123 1.43 29.66 2.34
C ILE A 123 1.39 30.25 0.93
N ASP A 124 1.64 31.56 0.81
CA ASP A 124 1.61 32.25 -0.49
C ASP A 124 2.45 31.49 -1.52
N GLU A 125 1.89 31.28 -2.72
CA GLU A 125 2.44 30.52 -3.86
C GLU A 125 2.28 28.98 -3.86
N ASN A 126 1.74 28.36 -2.81
CA ASN A 126 1.47 26.91 -2.81
C ASN A 126 -0.01 26.57 -3.08
N GLU A 127 -0.26 25.59 -3.94
CA GLU A 127 -1.58 24.97 -4.09
C GLU A 127 -1.85 24.06 -2.89
N LYS A 128 -2.98 24.25 -2.21
CA LYS A 128 -3.36 23.39 -1.08
C LYS A 128 -3.73 22.00 -1.58
N TYR A 129 -2.92 21.01 -1.25
CA TYR A 129 -3.21 19.62 -1.59
C TYR A 129 -4.23 18.97 -0.63
N PHE A 130 -4.16 19.31 0.66
CA PHE A 130 -5.15 18.93 1.67
C PHE A 130 -5.74 20.18 2.33
N ALA A 131 -7.01 20.48 2.01
CA ALA A 131 -7.78 21.54 2.64
C ALA A 131 -9.18 21.04 2.99
N GLY A 132 -9.64 21.30 4.22
CA GLY A 132 -10.97 20.89 4.69
C GLY A 132 -11.04 19.44 5.19
N ASP A 133 -12.27 18.91 5.33
CA ASP A 133 -12.53 17.53 5.76
C ASP A 133 -12.09 16.53 4.68
N TYR A 134 -11.43 15.44 5.10
CA TYR A 134 -10.79 14.38 4.30
C TYR A 134 -11.67 13.63 3.26
N GLY A 135 -12.87 14.12 2.95
CA GLY A 135 -13.88 13.41 2.16
C GLY A 135 -13.99 13.78 0.69
N SER A 136 -13.37 14.86 0.19
CA SER A 136 -13.62 15.37 -1.18
C SER A 136 -12.58 14.99 -2.23
N VAL A 137 -11.41 14.48 -1.85
CA VAL A 137 -10.32 14.14 -2.80
C VAL A 137 -10.60 12.90 -3.65
N HIS A 138 -11.66 12.14 -3.31
CA HIS A 138 -12.08 10.94 -4.02
C HIS A 138 -13.52 11.05 -4.56
N ASP A 139 -14.10 12.26 -4.61
CA ASP A 139 -15.45 12.43 -5.15
C ASP A 139 -15.45 12.16 -6.67
N GLY A 140 -16.42 11.38 -7.15
CA GLY A 140 -16.64 11.09 -8.56
C GLY A 140 -15.72 10.04 -9.20
N VAL A 141 -15.03 9.21 -8.41
CA VAL A 141 -14.18 8.12 -8.91
C VAL A 141 -14.52 6.78 -8.24
N GLU A 142 -14.47 5.69 -9.01
CA GLU A 142 -14.51 4.34 -8.42
C GLU A 142 -13.25 4.04 -7.62
N ILE A 143 -13.41 3.30 -6.51
CA ILE A 143 -12.34 3.01 -5.55
C ILE A 143 -12.19 1.50 -5.39
N MET A 144 -10.95 1.02 -5.41
CA MET A 144 -10.58 -0.33 -4.99
C MET A 144 -9.59 -0.21 -3.84
N ALA A 145 -9.93 -0.77 -2.68
CA ALA A 145 -9.14 -0.70 -1.45
C ALA A 145 -9.04 -2.09 -0.81
N GLY A 146 -8.00 -2.32 -0.02
CA GLY A 146 -7.84 -3.61 0.65
C GLY A 146 -6.59 -3.69 1.51
N TYR A 147 -6.38 -4.87 2.05
CA TYR A 147 -5.33 -5.18 3.00
C TYR A 147 -4.95 -6.67 2.92
N THR A 148 -3.78 -7.04 3.42
CA THR A 148 -3.28 -8.43 3.48
C THR A 148 -3.78 -9.18 4.72
N SER A 149 -3.79 -10.51 4.72
CA SER A 149 -4.35 -11.26 5.86
C SER A 149 -3.53 -11.17 7.15
N ASP A 150 -2.24 -10.88 7.05
CA ASP A 150 -1.28 -10.85 8.16
C ASP A 150 -0.50 -9.52 8.20
N GLU A 151 -1.17 -8.39 7.91
CA GLU A 151 -0.58 -7.03 7.85
C GLU A 151 0.40 -6.74 8.97
N GLY A 152 -0.01 -6.98 10.21
CA GLY A 152 0.71 -6.63 11.43
C GLY A 152 2.10 -7.27 11.55
N LEU A 153 2.42 -8.30 10.75
CA LEU A 153 3.76 -8.89 10.70
C LEU A 153 4.85 -7.85 10.37
N ILE A 154 4.54 -6.83 9.57
CA ILE A 154 5.50 -5.75 9.25
C ILE A 154 6.01 -5.03 10.49
N THR A 155 5.13 -4.89 11.49
CA THR A 155 5.39 -4.16 12.72
C THR A 155 6.21 -4.98 13.71
N LEU A 156 6.27 -6.30 13.52
CA LEU A 156 7.04 -7.20 14.34
C LEU A 156 8.54 -7.08 14.05
N GLY A 157 8.90 -6.61 12.85
CA GLY A 157 10.30 -6.38 12.49
C GLY A 157 11.08 -7.69 12.47
N SER A 158 12.05 -7.85 13.36
CA SER A 158 12.88 -9.07 13.44
C SER A 158 12.53 -9.94 14.65
N THR A 159 12.98 -11.20 14.66
CA THR A 159 12.80 -12.12 15.79
C THR A 159 13.11 -11.51 17.17
N GLU A 160 14.17 -10.71 17.29
CA GLU A 160 14.54 -10.07 18.57
C GLU A 160 13.58 -8.93 18.97
N ILE A 161 13.06 -8.19 17.98
CA ILE A 161 12.05 -7.16 18.23
C ILE A 161 10.75 -7.82 18.69
N VAL A 162 10.38 -8.98 18.13
CA VAL A 162 9.18 -9.71 18.56
C VAL A 162 9.27 -10.13 20.02
N LYS A 163 10.41 -10.70 20.45
CA LYS A 163 10.62 -11.07 21.86
C LYS A 163 10.44 -9.87 22.79
N THR A 164 11.02 -8.72 22.40
CA THR A 164 10.87 -7.46 23.13
C THR A 164 9.42 -7.01 23.20
N LYS A 165 8.68 -7.05 22.08
CA LYS A 165 7.27 -6.66 22.03
C LYS A 165 6.38 -7.62 22.84
N LEU A 166 6.67 -8.92 22.86
CA LEU A 166 5.95 -9.90 23.69
C LEU A 166 6.20 -9.66 25.18
N GLU A 167 7.41 -9.27 25.57
CA GLU A 167 7.70 -8.83 26.94
C GLU A 167 6.93 -7.54 27.27
N MET A 168 6.89 -6.59 26.35
CA MET A 168 6.09 -5.38 26.54
C MET A 168 4.59 -5.68 26.68
N ALA A 169 4.05 -6.56 25.84
CA ALA A 169 2.65 -7.00 25.88
C ALA A 169 2.29 -7.66 27.22
N ARG A 170 3.26 -8.31 27.87
CA ARG A 170 3.09 -8.90 29.20
C ARG A 170 2.99 -7.84 30.29
N ASN A 171 3.87 -6.84 30.23
CA ASN A 171 4.16 -5.95 31.35
C ASN A 171 3.48 -4.57 31.26
N TYR A 172 3.12 -4.11 30.05
CA TYR A 172 2.62 -2.75 29.80
C TYR A 172 1.32 -2.79 28.99
N LEU A 173 0.22 -2.38 29.60
CA LEU A 173 -1.09 -2.31 28.93
C LEU A 173 -1.13 -1.20 27.87
N GLU A 174 -0.28 -0.19 28.03
CA GLU A 174 -0.13 0.96 27.15
C GLU A 174 0.33 0.57 25.76
N LEU A 175 1.00 -0.59 25.60
CA LEU A 175 1.34 -1.14 24.28
C LEU A 175 0.09 -1.30 23.40
N PHE A 176 -1.03 -1.65 24.02
CA PHE A 176 -2.30 -1.89 23.35
C PHE A 176 -3.14 -0.62 23.21
N SER A 177 -2.62 0.56 23.57
CA SER A 177 -3.33 1.82 23.31
C SER A 177 -3.45 2.01 21.79
N PRO A 178 -4.68 2.19 21.24
CA PRO A 178 -4.86 2.41 19.81
C PRO A 178 -4.00 3.56 19.30
N GLN A 179 -3.25 3.33 18.22
CA GLN A 179 -2.23 4.26 17.75
C GLN A 179 -2.85 5.63 17.38
N LEU A 180 -3.95 5.62 16.64
CA LEU A 180 -4.65 6.84 16.20
C LEU A 180 -5.25 7.67 17.35
N LEU A 181 -5.57 7.03 18.47
CA LEU A 181 -6.13 7.70 19.64
C LEU A 181 -5.03 8.12 20.62
N SER A 182 -3.84 7.55 20.53
CA SER A 182 -2.80 7.59 21.56
C SER A 182 -2.40 9.00 22.03
N PHE A 183 -2.51 10.03 21.19
CA PHE A 183 -2.22 11.43 21.56
C PHE A 183 -3.35 12.12 22.34
N ASN A 184 -4.60 11.67 22.15
CA ASN A 184 -5.79 12.30 22.74
C ASN A 184 -6.34 11.56 23.96
N LEU A 185 -5.84 10.35 24.24
CA LEU A 185 -6.28 9.56 25.39
C LEU A 185 -5.57 9.98 26.68
N THR A 186 -6.35 10.10 27.76
CA THR A 186 -5.81 10.20 29.12
C THR A 186 -5.09 8.91 29.54
N PRO A 187 -4.16 8.96 30.51
CA PRO A 187 -3.50 7.75 31.02
C PRO A 187 -4.47 6.64 31.46
N ASN A 188 -5.58 7.00 32.12
CA ASN A 188 -6.58 6.03 32.56
C ASN A 188 -7.28 5.35 31.37
N GLN A 189 -7.67 6.12 30.34
CA GLN A 189 -8.27 5.57 29.13
C GLN A 189 -7.30 4.62 28.40
N LYS A 190 -6.00 4.96 28.32
CA LYS A 190 -4.98 4.07 27.74
C LYS A 190 -4.92 2.74 28.47
N LEU A 191 -4.95 2.75 29.80
CA LEU A 191 -4.94 1.53 30.61
C LEU A 191 -6.22 0.71 30.45
N ASP A 192 -7.39 1.37 30.39
CA ASP A 192 -8.68 0.69 30.26
C ASP A 192 -8.86 0.05 28.88
N PHE A 193 -8.55 0.78 27.80
CA PHE A 193 -8.54 0.22 26.45
C PHE A 193 -7.47 -0.85 26.30
N GLY A 194 -6.27 -0.62 26.83
CA GLY A 194 -5.21 -1.62 26.80
C GLY A 194 -5.60 -2.92 27.49
N ARG A 195 -6.35 -2.85 28.61
CA ARG A 195 -6.91 -4.04 29.28
C ARG A 195 -7.96 -4.74 28.41
N LYS A 196 -8.89 -4.00 27.79
CA LYS A 196 -9.92 -4.57 26.90
C LYS A 196 -9.30 -5.29 25.70
N ILE A 197 -8.35 -4.64 25.03
CA ILE A 197 -7.67 -5.15 23.84
C ILE A 197 -6.81 -6.36 24.20
N ARG A 198 -5.98 -6.27 25.26
CA ARG A 198 -5.19 -7.41 25.73
C ARG A 198 -6.07 -8.61 26.06
N LYS A 199 -7.19 -8.39 26.74
CA LYS A 199 -8.14 -9.45 27.06
C LYS A 199 -8.70 -10.12 25.80
N TYR A 200 -9.02 -9.34 24.76
CA TYR A 200 -9.53 -9.88 23.51
C TYR A 200 -8.49 -10.77 22.80
N TYR A 201 -7.28 -10.25 22.58
CA TYR A 201 -6.24 -10.96 21.80
C TYR A 201 -5.54 -12.07 22.59
N PHE A 202 -5.27 -11.84 23.87
CA PHE A 202 -4.47 -12.74 24.72
C PHE A 202 -5.28 -13.50 25.76
N LYS A 203 -6.60 -13.28 25.86
CA LYS A 203 -7.51 -13.95 26.82
C LYS A 203 -7.03 -13.89 28.28
N ASP A 204 -6.40 -12.77 28.65
CA ASP A 204 -5.76 -12.58 29.97
C ASP A 204 -4.70 -13.65 30.31
N SER A 205 -4.13 -14.34 29.31
CA SER A 205 -3.06 -15.30 29.51
C SER A 205 -1.83 -14.63 30.13
N SER A 206 -1.33 -15.23 31.21
CA SER A 206 -0.02 -14.91 31.77
C SER A 206 1.13 -15.46 30.91
N ASN A 207 0.86 -16.47 30.08
CA ASN A 207 1.83 -17.10 29.20
C ASN A 207 1.70 -16.56 27.76
N ILE A 208 2.43 -15.47 27.49
CA ILE A 208 2.49 -14.77 26.19
C ILE A 208 3.74 -15.18 25.37
N SER A 209 4.55 -16.14 25.83
CA SER A 209 5.90 -16.42 25.25
C SER A 209 5.90 -16.73 23.76
N ASP A 210 4.83 -17.33 23.22
CA ASP A 210 4.67 -17.68 21.81
C ASP A 210 3.56 -16.87 21.11
N GLY A 211 3.13 -15.77 21.71
CA GLY A 211 1.94 -15.01 21.31
C GLY A 211 2.09 -14.11 20.07
N TRP A 212 2.99 -14.45 19.15
CA TRP A 212 3.29 -13.59 18.00
C TRP A 212 2.09 -13.42 17.07
N GLU A 213 1.24 -14.43 16.94
CA GLU A 213 0.02 -14.37 16.11
C GLU A 213 -0.98 -13.37 16.69
N GLN A 214 -1.19 -13.41 18.00
CA GLN A 214 -2.08 -12.50 18.71
C GLN A 214 -1.57 -11.06 18.59
N LEU A 215 -0.25 -10.88 18.70
CA LEU A 215 0.40 -9.59 18.52
C LEU A 215 0.27 -9.10 17.07
N SER A 216 0.47 -9.97 16.09
CA SER A 216 0.29 -9.67 14.67
C SER A 216 -1.15 -9.26 14.38
N ASN A 217 -2.14 -10.01 14.87
CA ASN A 217 -3.56 -9.70 14.67
C ASN A 217 -3.94 -8.35 15.28
N PHE A 218 -3.43 -8.05 16.49
CA PHE A 218 -3.59 -6.74 17.11
C PHE A 218 -3.04 -5.61 16.22
N TYR A 219 -1.80 -5.74 15.74
CA TYR A 219 -1.21 -4.71 14.90
C TYR A 219 -1.86 -4.61 13.52
N SER A 220 -2.37 -5.71 12.95
CA SER A 220 -3.11 -5.70 11.69
C SER A 220 -4.30 -4.75 11.77
N ILE A 221 -5.12 -4.87 12.82
CA ILE A 221 -6.32 -4.05 12.98
C ILE A 221 -6.02 -2.62 13.41
N ASP A 222 -5.06 -2.41 14.32
CA ASP A 222 -4.70 -1.09 14.85
C ASP A 222 -4.11 -0.17 13.78
N MET A 223 -3.24 -0.72 12.93
CA MET A 223 -2.48 0.07 11.97
C MET A 223 -3.09 0.11 10.56
N PHE A 224 -3.83 -0.93 10.16
CA PHE A 224 -4.25 -1.09 8.76
C PHE A 224 -5.76 -1.38 8.63
N VAL A 225 -6.21 -2.53 9.12
CA VAL A 225 -7.53 -3.08 8.75
C VAL A 225 -8.69 -2.18 9.19
N HIS A 226 -8.66 -1.63 10.41
CA HIS A 226 -9.75 -0.76 10.88
C HIS A 226 -9.81 0.53 10.06
N GLY A 227 -8.66 1.12 9.74
CA GLY A 227 -8.54 2.28 8.87
C GLY A 227 -9.10 2.03 7.47
N VAL A 228 -8.69 0.92 6.83
CA VAL A 228 -9.16 0.54 5.48
C VAL A 228 -10.66 0.27 5.45
N VAL A 229 -11.20 -0.45 6.44
CA VAL A 229 -12.64 -0.72 6.54
C VAL A 229 -13.42 0.57 6.76
N ASN A 230 -12.95 1.47 7.62
CA ASN A 230 -13.61 2.77 7.84
C ASN A 230 -13.52 3.68 6.62
N PHE A 231 -12.40 3.68 5.90
CA PHE A 231 -12.28 4.35 4.62
C PHE A 231 -13.30 3.82 3.61
N ALA A 232 -13.42 2.49 3.48
CA ALA A 232 -14.43 1.87 2.61
C ALA A 232 -15.86 2.26 3.00
N LYS A 233 -16.21 2.24 4.31
CA LYS A 233 -17.51 2.70 4.82
C LYS A 233 -17.77 4.17 4.47
N LEU A 234 -16.77 5.04 4.61
CA LEU A 234 -16.89 6.47 4.34
C LEU A 234 -17.12 6.73 2.85
N CYS A 235 -16.28 6.16 1.99
CA CYS A 235 -16.37 6.33 0.54
C CYS A 235 -17.63 5.72 -0.05
N ALA A 236 -18.07 4.55 0.46
CA ALA A 236 -19.28 3.87 -0.04
C ALA A 236 -20.58 4.65 0.17
N LYS A 237 -20.56 5.74 0.96
CA LYS A 237 -21.70 6.67 1.07
C LYS A 237 -21.96 7.45 -0.23
N LYS A 238 -20.94 7.60 -1.08
CA LYS A 238 -21.00 8.41 -2.31
C LYS A 238 -20.53 7.66 -3.56
N GLU A 239 -19.48 6.86 -3.40
CA GLU A 239 -18.73 6.25 -4.50
C GLU A 239 -18.93 4.73 -4.58
N LYS A 240 -18.60 4.13 -5.72
CA LYS A 240 -18.51 2.67 -5.82
C LYS A 240 -17.17 2.22 -5.24
N VAL A 241 -17.25 1.35 -4.24
CA VAL A 241 -16.07 0.80 -3.57
C VAL A 241 -16.01 -0.71 -3.81
N TYR A 242 -14.82 -1.23 -4.10
CA TYR A 242 -14.50 -2.66 -4.09
C TYR A 242 -13.48 -2.93 -2.98
N LEU A 243 -13.90 -3.64 -1.93
CA LEU A 243 -13.01 -4.02 -0.82
C LEU A 243 -12.43 -5.41 -1.07
N TYR A 244 -11.12 -5.58 -0.88
CA TYR A 244 -10.49 -6.90 -0.85
C TYR A 244 -9.74 -7.18 0.44
N LYS A 245 -9.63 -8.48 0.74
CA LYS A 245 -8.64 -9.04 1.64
C LYS A 245 -7.71 -9.92 0.81
N PHE A 246 -6.41 -9.67 0.86
CA PHE A 246 -5.42 -10.46 0.13
C PHE A 246 -4.87 -11.57 1.02
N SER A 247 -5.08 -12.82 0.63
CA SER A 247 -4.68 -14.01 1.40
C SER A 247 -3.95 -15.06 0.54
N CYS A 248 -3.45 -14.64 -0.63
CA CYS A 248 -2.66 -15.53 -1.48
C CYS A 248 -1.42 -16.05 -0.74
N LYS A 249 -1.15 -17.33 -0.95
CA LYS A 249 -0.04 -18.08 -0.39
C LYS A 249 0.71 -18.79 -1.50
N SER A 250 1.92 -18.34 -1.78
CA SER A 250 2.87 -18.98 -2.68
C SER A 250 4.30 -18.59 -2.32
N GLU A 251 5.28 -19.04 -3.11
CA GLU A 251 6.70 -18.67 -2.98
C GLU A 251 6.97 -17.16 -3.17
N ARG A 252 5.93 -16.38 -3.51
CA ARG A 252 6.00 -14.93 -3.67
C ARG A 252 5.78 -14.17 -2.37
N ASN A 253 5.22 -14.81 -1.34
CA ASN A 253 5.09 -14.25 0.00
C ASN A 253 6.47 -14.23 0.67
N MET A 254 7.20 -13.15 0.47
CA MET A 254 8.60 -13.05 0.86
C MET A 254 8.84 -12.01 1.95
N PHE A 255 7.87 -11.14 2.24
CA PHE A 255 8.14 -10.00 3.10
C PHE A 255 8.50 -10.40 4.53
N ALA A 256 7.82 -11.40 5.10
CA ALA A 256 8.18 -11.94 6.41
C ALA A 256 9.60 -12.55 6.44
N HIS A 257 10.06 -13.13 5.32
CA HIS A 257 11.43 -13.63 5.18
C HIS A 257 12.45 -12.49 5.11
N LEU A 258 12.14 -11.42 4.37
CA LEU A 258 12.98 -10.20 4.28
C LEU A 258 13.15 -9.50 5.65
N LEU A 259 12.17 -9.66 6.53
CA LEU A 259 12.18 -9.13 7.90
C LEU A 259 12.90 -10.04 8.92
N ASN A 260 13.42 -11.20 8.51
CA ASN A 260 14.04 -12.19 9.39
C ASN A 260 13.08 -12.72 10.48
N LEU A 261 11.84 -13.04 10.10
CA LEU A 261 10.81 -13.61 10.98
C LEU A 261 10.67 -15.13 10.88
N THR A 262 11.51 -15.79 10.09
CA THR A 262 11.45 -17.24 9.81
C THR A 262 11.44 -18.11 11.06
N ASP A 263 12.20 -17.74 12.09
CA ASP A 263 12.29 -18.54 13.32
C ASP A 263 10.98 -18.53 14.12
N ILE A 264 10.18 -17.46 13.97
CA ILE A 264 8.93 -17.26 14.67
C ILE A 264 7.77 -17.87 13.90
N ILE A 265 7.67 -17.58 12.60
CA ILE A 265 6.59 -18.10 11.76
C ILE A 265 6.79 -19.58 11.41
N LYS A 266 8.04 -20.07 11.45
CA LYS A 266 8.43 -21.44 11.05
C LYS A 266 7.92 -21.74 9.64
N ASP A 267 7.16 -22.82 9.49
CA ASP A 267 6.57 -23.26 8.22
C ASP A 267 5.16 -22.69 7.98
N LYS A 268 4.66 -21.80 8.85
CA LYS A 268 3.31 -21.27 8.73
C LYS A 268 3.25 -20.31 7.53
N PRO A 269 2.39 -20.57 6.53
CA PRO A 269 2.26 -19.67 5.40
C PRO A 269 1.46 -18.43 5.83
N VAL A 270 2.06 -17.27 5.62
CA VAL A 270 1.56 -15.94 6.00
C VAL A 270 1.49 -15.02 4.78
N THR A 271 0.62 -14.02 4.83
CA THR A 271 0.50 -12.98 3.82
C THR A 271 0.72 -11.63 4.51
N CYS A 272 1.99 -11.25 4.63
CA CYS A 272 2.45 -10.05 5.31
C CYS A 272 2.11 -8.80 4.47
N HIS A 273 2.16 -7.63 5.11
CA HIS A 273 2.14 -6.34 4.42
C HIS A 273 3.09 -6.34 3.20
N ALA A 274 2.64 -5.75 2.10
CA ALA A 274 3.32 -5.66 0.80
C ALA A 274 3.54 -6.97 0.03
N ASP A 275 3.11 -8.14 0.53
CA ASP A 275 3.23 -9.40 -0.23
C ASP A 275 2.35 -9.41 -1.50
N ASP A 276 1.27 -8.63 -1.54
CA ASP A 276 0.40 -8.46 -2.70
C ASP A 276 1.09 -7.73 -3.86
N ILE A 277 1.96 -6.74 -3.57
CA ILE A 277 2.78 -6.02 -4.55
C ILE A 277 3.58 -6.98 -5.40
N PHE A 278 4.11 -8.03 -4.78
CA PHE A 278 4.88 -9.04 -5.47
C PHE A 278 4.05 -9.67 -6.59
N TYR A 279 2.76 -9.98 -6.41
CA TYR A 279 1.93 -10.55 -7.48
C TYR A 279 1.67 -9.61 -8.67
N LEU A 280 1.83 -8.29 -8.48
CA LEU A 280 1.61 -7.27 -9.50
C LEU A 280 2.89 -6.84 -10.20
N PHE A 281 4.00 -6.74 -9.45
CA PHE A 281 5.26 -6.19 -9.93
C PHE A 281 6.39 -7.21 -9.81
N ASN A 282 7.22 -7.28 -10.85
CA ASN A 282 8.46 -8.02 -10.77
C ASN A 282 9.48 -7.22 -9.96
N ALA A 283 9.69 -7.61 -8.71
CA ALA A 283 10.64 -6.95 -7.81
C ALA A 283 12.01 -7.62 -7.89
N ASN A 284 13.07 -6.83 -8.04
CA ASN A 284 14.47 -7.30 -8.04
C ASN A 284 14.87 -8.04 -6.75
N LEU A 285 14.07 -7.93 -5.68
CA LEU A 285 14.27 -8.64 -4.41
C LEU A 285 13.84 -10.11 -4.48
N LEU A 286 13.12 -10.51 -5.52
CA LEU A 286 12.66 -11.88 -5.70
C LEU A 286 13.76 -12.70 -6.39
N PRO A 287 14.22 -13.80 -5.77
CA PRO A 287 15.42 -14.50 -6.22
C PRO A 287 15.20 -15.29 -7.52
N ASN A 288 13.95 -15.66 -7.84
CA ASN A 288 13.65 -16.61 -8.90
C ASN A 288 12.45 -16.19 -9.75
N LYS A 289 12.59 -16.42 -11.05
CA LYS A 289 11.49 -16.39 -12.01
C LYS A 289 10.50 -17.52 -11.71
N VAL A 290 9.22 -17.18 -11.61
CA VAL A 290 8.13 -18.16 -11.45
C VAL A 290 7.93 -18.95 -12.75
N ASP A 291 7.79 -20.27 -12.68
CA ASP A 291 7.50 -21.11 -13.84
C ASP A 291 6.10 -20.79 -14.40
N LYS A 292 5.99 -20.54 -15.71
CA LYS A 292 4.74 -20.28 -16.42
C LYS A 292 3.69 -21.38 -16.26
N LYS A 293 4.12 -22.61 -16.00
CA LYS A 293 3.22 -23.76 -15.82
C LYS A 293 2.74 -23.92 -14.38
N SER A 294 3.32 -23.20 -13.43
CA SER A 294 2.98 -23.30 -12.02
C SER A 294 1.62 -22.68 -11.71
N ASP A 295 1.01 -23.14 -10.61
CA ASP A 295 -0.20 -22.53 -10.06
C ASP A 295 0.06 -21.08 -9.62
N THR A 296 1.28 -20.76 -9.17
CA THR A 296 1.68 -19.40 -8.78
C THR A 296 1.63 -18.43 -9.95
N PHE A 297 2.09 -18.84 -11.13
CA PHE A 297 2.02 -17.98 -12.32
C PHE A 297 0.57 -17.73 -12.74
N GLN A 298 -0.28 -18.77 -12.73
CA GLN A 298 -1.70 -18.63 -13.01
C GLN A 298 -2.39 -17.70 -11.98
N LEU A 299 -1.99 -17.79 -10.71
CA LEU A 299 -2.48 -16.91 -9.66
C LEU A 299 -2.07 -15.46 -9.92
N MET A 300 -0.81 -15.19 -10.29
CA MET A 300 -0.35 -13.86 -10.68
C MET A 300 -1.16 -13.29 -11.85
N GLU A 301 -1.40 -14.07 -12.90
CA GLU A 301 -2.20 -13.61 -14.05
C GLU A 301 -3.63 -13.21 -13.64
N ARG A 302 -4.26 -14.00 -12.76
CA ARG A 302 -5.61 -13.71 -12.24
C ARG A 302 -5.62 -12.46 -11.35
N VAL A 303 -4.59 -12.26 -10.52
CA VAL A 303 -4.44 -11.05 -9.70
C VAL A 303 -4.23 -9.82 -10.59
N ILE A 304 -3.28 -9.85 -11.54
CA ILE A 304 -3.05 -8.76 -12.50
C ILE A 304 -4.33 -8.42 -13.30
N LYS A 305 -5.12 -9.43 -13.65
CA LYS A 305 -6.40 -9.26 -14.35
C LYS A 305 -7.40 -8.44 -13.53
N LEU A 306 -7.49 -8.61 -12.20
CA LEU A 306 -8.38 -7.81 -11.35
C LEU A 306 -8.02 -6.31 -11.41
N TRP A 307 -6.74 -5.97 -11.23
CA TRP A 307 -6.26 -4.58 -11.26
C TRP A 307 -6.42 -3.95 -12.64
N THR A 308 -6.08 -4.69 -13.70
CA THR A 308 -6.18 -4.18 -15.08
C THR A 308 -7.63 -4.05 -15.54
N ASN A 309 -8.53 -4.94 -15.10
CA ASN A 309 -9.96 -4.79 -15.33
C ASN A 309 -10.50 -3.56 -14.59
N PHE A 310 -10.14 -3.37 -13.32
CA PHE A 310 -10.56 -2.20 -12.56
C PHE A 310 -10.10 -0.91 -13.23
N ALA A 311 -8.82 -0.82 -13.62
CA ALA A 311 -8.29 0.34 -14.33
C ALA A 311 -8.99 0.63 -15.67
N LYS A 312 -9.46 -0.42 -16.38
CA LYS A 312 -10.09 -0.29 -17.69
C LYS A 312 -11.60 -0.03 -17.63
N TYR A 313 -12.29 -0.57 -16.64
CA TYR A 313 -13.75 -0.66 -16.60
C TYR A 313 -14.38 -0.07 -15.33
N GLY A 314 -13.58 0.36 -14.35
CA GLY A 314 -14.07 0.73 -13.02
C GLY A 314 -14.67 -0.45 -12.25
N ASN A 315 -14.46 -1.69 -12.71
CA ASN A 315 -14.99 -2.93 -12.12
C ASN A 315 -13.94 -4.04 -12.25
N PRO A 316 -13.47 -4.68 -11.16
CA PRO A 316 -12.45 -5.73 -11.20
C PRO A 316 -12.92 -7.03 -11.88
N THR A 317 -14.22 -7.31 -11.86
CA THR A 317 -14.85 -8.49 -12.46
C THR A 317 -15.99 -8.08 -13.40
N PRO A 318 -15.67 -7.46 -14.55
CA PRO A 318 -16.67 -6.95 -15.50
C PRO A 318 -17.34 -8.09 -16.31
N ASP A 319 -16.74 -9.27 -16.33
CA ASP A 319 -17.19 -10.48 -17.03
C ASP A 319 -16.93 -11.74 -16.19
N GLU A 320 -17.28 -12.91 -16.73
CA GLU A 320 -17.16 -14.21 -16.05
C GLU A 320 -15.75 -14.83 -16.15
N SER A 321 -14.77 -14.15 -16.77
CA SER A 321 -13.44 -14.74 -17.07
C SER A 321 -12.65 -15.14 -15.83
N LEU A 322 -12.92 -14.52 -14.68
CA LEU A 322 -12.28 -14.83 -13.40
C LEU A 322 -13.06 -15.84 -12.55
N GLY A 323 -14.21 -16.32 -13.03
CA GLY A 323 -15.07 -17.30 -12.35
C GLY A 323 -15.67 -16.80 -11.04
N VAL A 324 -15.66 -15.48 -10.80
CA VAL A 324 -16.17 -14.85 -9.59
C VAL A 324 -16.77 -13.49 -9.93
N LYS A 325 -17.83 -13.12 -9.20
CA LYS A 325 -18.41 -11.77 -9.24
C LYS A 325 -18.06 -11.05 -7.95
N TRP A 326 -17.35 -9.94 -8.08
CA TRP A 326 -17.02 -9.05 -6.97
C TRP A 326 -18.11 -8.00 -6.83
N ALA A 327 -18.87 -8.08 -5.74
CA ALA A 327 -19.91 -7.10 -5.44
C ALA A 327 -19.32 -5.80 -4.89
N ASN A 328 -20.01 -4.69 -5.15
CA ASN A 328 -19.64 -3.41 -4.58
C ASN A 328 -19.87 -3.43 -3.07
N TYR A 329 -18.95 -2.85 -2.31
CA TYR A 329 -19.09 -2.64 -0.88
C TYR A 329 -20.22 -1.64 -0.60
N THR A 330 -21.10 -1.98 0.35
CA THR A 330 -22.05 -1.04 0.96
C THR A 330 -21.92 -1.10 2.48
N VAL A 331 -22.34 -0.04 3.17
CA VAL A 331 -22.27 0.03 4.64
C VAL A 331 -23.07 -1.11 5.30
N GLU A 332 -24.18 -1.52 4.69
CA GLU A 332 -25.08 -2.55 5.21
C GLU A 332 -24.55 -3.96 4.97
N LYS A 333 -24.06 -4.26 3.76
CA LYS A 333 -23.64 -5.61 3.37
C LYS A 333 -22.17 -5.89 3.66
N GLN A 334 -21.34 -4.86 3.54
CA GLN A 334 -19.89 -4.93 3.71
C GLN A 334 -19.26 -6.04 2.84
N ASP A 335 -19.74 -6.16 1.59
CA ASP A 335 -19.25 -7.13 0.61
C ASP A 335 -17.75 -6.92 0.33
N TYR A 336 -16.97 -7.99 0.36
CA TYR A 336 -15.56 -7.97 -0.02
C TYR A 336 -15.20 -9.21 -0.84
N LEU A 337 -14.03 -9.19 -1.49
CA LEU A 337 -13.44 -10.36 -2.11
C LEU A 337 -12.20 -10.82 -1.33
N ASP A 338 -12.18 -12.07 -0.89
CA ASP A 338 -10.97 -12.72 -0.44
C ASP A 338 -10.16 -13.17 -1.67
N ILE A 339 -9.09 -12.43 -1.96
CA ILE A 339 -8.12 -12.74 -3.01
C ILE A 339 -7.08 -13.69 -2.41
N GLY A 340 -7.50 -14.95 -2.24
CA GLY A 340 -6.63 -16.07 -1.90
C GLY A 340 -6.23 -16.87 -3.13
N ASN A 341 -5.67 -18.07 -2.92
CA ASN A 341 -5.38 -19.00 -4.01
C ASN A 341 -6.66 -19.37 -4.81
N LYS A 342 -7.83 -19.19 -4.18
CA LYS A 342 -9.14 -19.11 -4.83
C LYS A 342 -9.79 -17.77 -4.47
N PHE A 343 -10.57 -17.22 -5.38
CA PHE A 343 -11.29 -15.97 -5.14
C PHE A 343 -12.64 -16.31 -4.52
N VAL A 344 -12.89 -15.79 -3.31
CA VAL A 344 -14.09 -16.13 -2.54
C VAL A 344 -14.79 -14.84 -2.10
N PRO A 345 -16.01 -14.57 -2.58
CA PRO A 345 -16.80 -13.46 -2.06
C PRO A 345 -17.15 -13.69 -0.59
N GLY A 346 -17.16 -12.62 0.20
CA GLY A 346 -17.57 -12.65 1.59
C GLY A 346 -18.22 -11.34 2.02
N THR A 347 -18.69 -11.30 3.26
CA THR A 347 -19.28 -10.11 3.89
C THR A 347 -18.64 -9.86 5.25
N ALA A 348 -18.63 -8.60 5.68
CA ALA A 348 -18.15 -8.16 6.99
C ALA A 348 -16.77 -8.75 7.36
N PRO A 349 -15.70 -8.40 6.63
CA PRO A 349 -14.39 -8.98 6.89
C PRO A 349 -13.89 -8.54 8.28
N ASN A 350 -13.30 -9.48 9.02
CA ASN A 350 -12.83 -9.25 10.39
C ASN A 350 -13.93 -8.70 11.35
N ALA A 351 -15.20 -9.11 11.16
CA ALA A 351 -16.37 -8.54 11.84
C ALA A 351 -16.23 -8.34 13.36
N ASP A 352 -15.76 -9.36 14.10
CA ASP A 352 -15.63 -9.28 15.55
C ASP A 352 -14.57 -8.26 15.99
N GLU A 353 -13.46 -8.18 15.26
CA GLU A 353 -12.39 -7.23 15.50
C GLU A 353 -12.84 -5.82 15.15
N VAL A 354 -13.41 -5.62 13.95
CA VAL A 354 -13.95 -4.31 13.54
C VAL A 354 -14.97 -3.81 14.55
N LYS A 355 -15.87 -4.68 15.04
CA LYS A 355 -16.87 -4.30 16.06
C LYS A 355 -16.24 -3.89 17.39
N LEU A 356 -15.23 -4.61 17.86
CA LEU A 356 -14.50 -4.24 19.07
C LEU A 356 -13.84 -2.86 18.91
N TRP A 357 -13.18 -2.64 17.78
CA TRP A 357 -12.44 -1.41 17.51
C TRP A 357 -13.35 -0.22 17.26
N ASP A 358 -14.48 -0.41 16.57
CA ASP A 358 -15.53 0.60 16.44
C ASP A 358 -16.01 1.06 17.83
N ALA A 359 -16.29 0.12 18.75
CA ALA A 359 -16.70 0.45 20.11
C ALA A 359 -15.61 1.22 20.90
N ILE A 360 -14.33 0.86 20.76
CA ILE A 360 -13.22 1.56 21.42
C ILE A 360 -13.11 3.01 20.94
N PHE A 361 -13.24 3.24 19.63
CA PHE A 361 -13.20 4.58 19.06
C PHE A 361 -14.42 5.41 19.48
N GLU A 362 -15.63 4.84 19.45
CA GLU A 362 -16.84 5.51 19.96
C GLU A 362 -16.71 5.88 21.45
N GLU A 363 -16.25 4.94 22.29
CA GLU A 363 -16.01 5.18 23.73
C GLU A 363 -14.95 6.26 24.00
N SER A 364 -13.99 6.44 23.08
CA SER A 364 -12.98 7.49 23.18
C SER A 364 -13.52 8.90 22.86
N GLY A 365 -14.74 8.98 22.32
CA GLY A 365 -15.32 10.22 21.79
C GLY A 365 -14.87 10.53 20.36
N TYR A 366 -14.15 9.63 19.70
CA TYR A 366 -13.79 9.77 18.30
C TYR A 366 -15.01 9.46 17.42
N LYS A 367 -15.35 10.38 16.52
CA LYS A 367 -16.48 10.20 15.62
C LYS A 367 -16.05 9.37 14.41
N LEU A 368 -16.53 8.14 14.35
CA LEU A 368 -16.39 7.27 13.17
C LEU A 368 -17.42 7.67 12.10
N TYR A 369 -16.93 7.80 10.86
CA TYR A 369 -17.64 7.97 9.57
C TYR A 369 -18.92 8.81 9.49
#